data_AF-A0AAE5XK79-F1
#
_entry.id   AF-A0AAE5XK79-F1
#
_cell.length_a   1.000
_cell.length_b   1.000
_cell.length_c   1.000
_cell.angle_alpha   90.00
_cell.angle_beta   90.00
_cell.angle_gamma   90.00
#
_symmetry.space_group_name_H-M   'P 1'
#
loop_
_entity.id
_entity.type
_entity.pdbx_description
1 polymer ?
#
loop_
_entity_poly.entity_id
_entity_poly.type
_entity_poly.pdbx_seq_one_letter_code
_entity_poly.pdbx_strand_id
1 'polypeptide(L)'
;MAKHLGINDGFSAIEVDLDYAKQLLLRMPSCLASGRVPLYLCGCCADLGCGAVTVKVKDLGDQIKWSDIGWESDPGQGFSQNDWMKRTGPFYFDKTAYISALQVYAKR
;
A
#
# COMPACT_ATOMS: atom_id res chain seq x y z
N MET A 1 -9.39 3.03 -26.45
CA MET A 1 -7.95 2.71 -26.58
C MET A 1 -7.26 3.90 -27.23
N ALA A 2 -6.34 4.58 -26.54
CA ALA A 2 -5.74 5.84 -26.97
C ALA A 2 -4.22 5.68 -27.21
N LYS A 3 -3.85 5.24 -28.42
CA LYS A 3 -2.46 5.11 -28.86
C LYS A 3 -1.71 6.44 -28.97
N HIS A 4 -2.41 7.58 -28.99
CA HIS A 4 -1.78 8.89 -29.05
C HIS A 4 -1.17 9.34 -27.71
N LEU A 5 -1.38 8.59 -26.62
CA LEU A 5 -0.83 8.90 -25.29
C LEU A 5 0.49 8.16 -25.00
N GLY A 6 1.05 7.41 -25.96
CA GLY A 6 2.32 6.69 -25.75
C GLY A 6 2.22 5.51 -24.78
N ILE A 7 1.00 5.06 -24.46
CA ILE A 7 0.78 3.88 -23.61
C ILE A 7 0.99 2.64 -24.49
N ASN A 8 2.18 2.04 -24.37
CA ASN A 8 2.46 0.71 -24.91
C ASN A 8 1.84 -0.34 -23.99
N ASP A 9 1.12 -1.28 -24.60
CA ASP A 9 0.41 -2.36 -23.93
C ASP A 9 1.34 -3.13 -22.97
N GLY A 10 0.94 -3.18 -21.70
CA GLY A 10 1.60 -4.01 -20.70
C GLY A 10 1.13 -3.65 -19.30
N PHE A 11 0.35 -4.54 -18.68
CA PHE A 11 0.30 -4.68 -17.22
C PHE A 11 1.68 -5.15 -16.67
N SER A 12 2.78 -4.66 -17.24
CA SER A 12 4.12 -4.84 -16.73
C SER A 12 4.16 -4.08 -15.42
N ALA A 13 4.37 -4.82 -14.34
CA ALA A 13 4.63 -4.35 -12.98
C ALA A 13 4.94 -2.86 -12.99
N ILE A 14 3.90 -2.04 -12.74
CA ILE A 14 4.01 -0.63 -12.41
C ILE A 14 5.24 -0.55 -11.54
N GLU A 15 6.25 0.26 -11.91
CA GLU A 15 7.43 0.45 -11.08
C GLU A 15 6.93 0.53 -9.65
N VAL A 16 7.17 -0.54 -8.87
CA VAL A 16 6.63 -0.60 -7.51
C VAL A 16 7.24 0.62 -6.90
N ASP A 17 6.40 1.62 -6.61
CA ASP A 17 6.89 2.86 -6.09
C ASP A 17 7.65 2.48 -4.82
N LEU A 18 8.97 2.59 -4.87
CA LEU A 18 9.87 2.04 -3.84
C LEU A 18 9.58 2.73 -2.50
N ASP A 19 8.88 3.86 -2.56
CA ASP A 19 8.39 4.59 -1.43
C ASP A 19 7.32 3.82 -0.65
N TYR A 20 6.53 2.93 -1.25
CA TYR A 20 5.61 2.07 -0.49
C TYR A 20 6.33 1.12 0.46
N ALA A 21 7.47 0.55 0.04
CA ALA A 21 8.30 -0.26 0.94
C ALA A 21 8.87 0.60 2.09
N LYS A 22 9.30 1.84 1.79
CA LYS A 22 9.78 2.79 2.81
C LYS A 22 8.66 3.19 3.78
N GLN A 23 7.42 3.36 3.29
CA GLN A 23 6.23 3.67 4.08
C GLN A 23 5.82 2.51 4.99
N LEU A 24 5.81 1.28 4.46
CA LEU A 24 5.59 0.05 5.25
C LEU A 24 6.64 -0.11 6.36
N LEU A 25 7.89 0.27 6.09
CA LEU A 25 8.96 0.32 7.07
C LEU A 25 8.89 1.53 8.03
N LEU A 26 7.88 2.39 7.91
CA LEU A 26 7.72 3.66 8.64
C LEU A 26 8.93 4.61 8.53
N ARG A 27 9.70 4.51 7.44
CA ARG A 27 10.86 5.37 7.15
C ARG A 27 10.47 6.64 6.40
N MET A 28 9.25 6.69 5.88
CA MET A 28 8.69 7.81 5.14
C MET A 28 7.18 7.91 5.46
N PRO A 29 6.61 9.12 5.52
CA PRO A 29 5.15 9.28 5.61
C PRO A 29 4.46 8.69 4.37
N SER A 30 3.21 8.26 4.55
CA SER A 30 2.37 7.84 3.43
C SER A 30 2.07 9.01 2.48
N CYS A 31 1.87 8.67 1.19
CA CYS A 31 1.31 9.59 0.21
C CYS A 31 -0.18 9.90 0.45
N LEU A 32 -0.89 9.05 1.19
CA LEU A 32 -2.30 9.27 1.55
C LEU A 32 -2.41 10.17 2.77
N ALA A 33 -3.34 11.13 2.73
CA ALA A 33 -3.58 12.06 3.85
C ALA A 33 -3.98 11.34 5.16
N SER A 34 -4.54 10.13 5.06
CA SER A 34 -4.89 9.30 6.22
C SER A 34 -3.70 8.66 6.93
N GLY A 35 -2.50 8.73 6.33
CA GLY A 35 -1.29 8.06 6.81
C GLY A 35 -1.28 6.54 6.56
N ARG A 36 -2.27 6.00 5.86
CA ARG A 36 -2.40 4.57 5.56
C ARG A 36 -1.52 4.20 4.37
N VAL A 37 -0.97 2.99 4.33
CA VAL A 37 -0.02 2.59 3.28
C VAL A 37 -0.73 1.74 2.23
N PRO A 38 -0.62 2.08 0.93
CA PRO A 38 -1.13 1.22 -0.15
C PRO A 38 -0.44 -0.14 -0.19
N LEU A 39 -1.22 -1.21 -0.28
CA LEU A 39 -0.75 -2.58 -0.48
C LEU A 39 -1.02 -3.08 -1.91
N TYR A 40 -2.13 -2.65 -2.51
CA TYR A 40 -2.52 -3.08 -3.83
C TYR A 40 -3.28 -1.95 -4.53
N LEU A 41 -2.81 -1.55 -5.71
CA LEU A 41 -3.41 -0.48 -6.51
C LEU A 41 -4.35 -1.07 -7.57
N CYS A 42 -5.26 -0.23 -8.09
CA CYS A 42 -6.07 -0.60 -9.24
C CYS A 42 -5.19 -1.06 -10.40
N GLY A 43 -5.34 -2.33 -10.82
CA GLY A 43 -4.52 -2.90 -11.89
C GLY A 43 -4.72 -2.23 -13.25
N CYS A 44 -5.83 -1.52 -13.48
CA CYS A 44 -6.10 -0.86 -14.76
C CYS A 44 -5.31 0.44 -14.94
N CYS A 45 -5.12 1.22 -13.87
CA CYS A 45 -4.58 2.59 -13.97
C CYS A 45 -3.48 2.91 -12.98
N ALA A 46 -3.20 2.06 -11.98
CA ALA A 46 -2.18 2.28 -10.96
C ALA A 46 -2.34 3.58 -10.14
N ASP A 47 -3.54 4.15 -10.13
CA ASP A 47 -3.80 5.50 -9.61
C ASP A 47 -4.59 5.44 -8.29
N LEU A 48 -4.18 6.24 -7.31
CA LEU A 48 -4.81 6.29 -5.99
C LEU A 48 -6.22 6.89 -6.02
N GLY A 49 -6.56 7.72 -7.00
CA GLY A 49 -7.91 8.24 -7.21
C GLY A 49 -8.89 7.15 -7.68
N CYS A 50 -8.42 6.12 -8.39
CA CYS A 50 -9.23 4.96 -8.74
C CYS A 50 -9.41 3.98 -7.57
N GLY A 51 -8.46 4.00 -6.63
CA GLY A 51 -8.53 3.30 -5.36
C GLY A 51 -7.46 2.24 -5.16
N ALA A 52 -7.18 2.00 -3.89
CA ALA A 52 -6.19 1.05 -3.41
C ALA A 52 -6.73 0.26 -2.21
N VAL A 53 -6.23 -0.96 -2.05
CA VAL A 53 -6.29 -1.64 -0.74
C VAL A 53 -5.18 -1.06 0.12
N THR A 54 -5.52 -0.48 1.27
CA THR A 54 -4.59 0.18 2.18
C THR A 54 -4.59 -0.46 3.55
N VAL A 55 -3.50 -0.28 4.29
CA VAL A 55 -3.32 -0.82 5.64
C VAL A 55 -2.83 0.26 6.61
N LYS A 56 -3.26 0.16 7.86
CA LYS A 56 -2.67 0.92 8.95
C LYS A 56 -1.49 0.14 9.54
N VAL A 57 -0.29 0.70 9.44
CA VAL A 57 0.94 0.12 9.99
C VAL A 57 1.29 0.80 11.30
N LYS A 58 1.61 0.03 12.33
CA LYS A 58 2.06 0.55 13.62
C LYS A 58 3.23 -0.26 14.16
N ASP A 59 4.27 0.43 14.61
CA ASP A 59 5.37 -0.14 15.38
C ASP A 59 4.96 -0.29 16.84
N LEU A 60 5.08 -1.50 17.39
CA LEU A 60 4.77 -1.83 18.78
C LEU A 60 6.03 -2.11 19.60
N GLY A 61 7.22 -1.90 19.04
CA GLY A 61 8.50 -2.18 19.70
C GLY A 61 9.21 -3.36 19.06
N ASP A 62 8.86 -4.58 19.48
CA ASP A 62 9.38 -5.85 18.96
C ASP A 62 8.55 -6.41 17.78
N GLN A 63 7.35 -5.87 17.57
CA GLN A 63 6.43 -6.28 16.51
C GLN A 63 5.95 -5.11 15.66
N ILE A 64 5.66 -5.40 14.39
CA ILE A 64 4.92 -4.52 13.50
C ILE A 64 3.49 -5.04 13.38
N LYS A 65 2.51 -4.16 13.60
CA LYS A 65 1.08 -4.47 13.46
C LYS A 65 0.54 -3.90 12.15
N TRP A 66 -0.14 -4.75 11.40
CA TRP A 66 -1.02 -4.36 10.30
C TRP A 66 -2.47 -4.47 10.75
N SER A 67 -3.25 -3.42 10.54
CA SER A 67 -4.66 -3.36 10.95
C SER A 67 -5.52 -2.59 9.96
N ASP A 68 -6.83 -2.76 10.14
CA ASP A 68 -7.88 -2.01 9.45
C ASP A 68 -7.76 -2.10 7.92
N ILE A 69 -7.35 -3.23 7.34
CA ILE A 69 -7.15 -3.36 5.89
C ILE A 69 -8.47 -3.06 5.17
N GLY A 70 -8.44 -2.17 4.17
CA GLY A 70 -9.66 -1.74 3.48
C GLY A 70 -9.39 -0.97 2.19
N TRP A 71 -10.47 -0.54 1.54
CA TRP A 71 -10.40 0.28 0.33
C TRP A 71 -10.22 1.75 0.69
N GLU A 72 -9.45 2.46 -0.12
CA GLU A 72 -9.28 3.90 0.00
C GLU A 72 -8.92 4.52 -1.34
N SER A 73 -9.46 5.70 -1.63
CA SER A 73 -9.08 6.51 -2.78
C SER A 73 -8.80 7.96 -2.40
N ASP A 74 -7.78 8.55 -3.01
CA ASP A 74 -7.34 9.93 -2.78
C ASP A 74 -6.85 10.55 -4.11
N PRO A 75 -7.53 11.60 -4.62
CA PRO A 75 -8.79 12.17 -4.12
C PRO A 75 -9.96 11.19 -4.34
N GLY A 76 -10.89 11.06 -3.39
CA GLY A 76 -12.01 10.13 -3.57
C GLY A 76 -12.85 9.84 -2.33
N GLN A 77 -13.24 8.57 -2.19
CA GLN A 77 -14.24 8.10 -1.20
C GLN A 77 -13.67 7.93 0.21
N GLY A 78 -12.35 8.14 0.40
CA GLY A 78 -11.69 7.89 1.66
C GLY A 78 -11.74 6.41 2.06
N PHE A 79 -11.42 6.11 3.31
CA PHE A 79 -11.31 4.74 3.80
C PHE A 79 -12.68 4.06 3.99
N SER A 80 -12.80 2.81 3.53
CA SER A 80 -13.97 1.95 3.75
C SER A 80 -13.60 0.46 3.86
N GLN A 81 -14.48 -0.33 4.50
CA GLN A 81 -14.33 -1.78 4.61
C GLN A 81 -15.66 -2.49 4.38
N ASN A 82 -15.61 -3.58 3.60
CA ASN A 82 -16.68 -4.58 3.59
C ASN A 82 -16.52 -5.56 4.78
N ASP A 83 -17.50 -6.44 5.01
CA ASP A 83 -17.46 -7.32 6.19
C ASP A 83 -16.32 -8.35 6.18
N TRP A 84 -15.76 -8.66 5.01
CA TRP A 84 -14.64 -9.58 4.85
C TRP A 84 -13.36 -8.88 5.30
N MET A 85 -13.16 -7.63 4.87
CA MET A 85 -12.07 -6.77 5.30
C MET A 85 -12.08 -6.47 6.80
N LYS A 86 -13.26 -6.28 7.39
CA LYS A 86 -13.41 -6.13 8.86
C LYS A 86 -12.94 -7.37 9.62
N ARG A 87 -12.99 -8.56 8.99
CA ARG A 87 -12.53 -9.84 9.56
C ARG A 87 -11.06 -10.15 9.21
N THR A 88 -10.39 -9.30 8.43
CA THR A 88 -9.01 -9.53 8.01
C THR A 88 -8.03 -8.87 8.99
N GLY A 89 -7.27 -9.71 9.68
CA GLY A 89 -6.29 -9.27 10.67
C GLY A 89 -6.92 -8.94 12.04
N PRO A 90 -6.21 -8.20 12.91
CA PRO A 90 -4.87 -7.64 12.67
C PRO A 90 -3.80 -8.72 12.51
N PHE A 91 -2.76 -8.39 11.75
CA PHE A 91 -1.57 -9.23 11.62
C PHE A 91 -0.41 -8.64 12.43
N TYR A 92 0.37 -9.50 13.06
CA TYR A 92 1.55 -9.13 13.83
C TYR A 92 2.76 -9.82 13.22
N PHE A 93 3.80 -9.06 13.00
CA PHE A 93 5.06 -9.54 12.45
C PHE A 93 6.17 -9.30 13.45
N ASP A 94 7.08 -10.27 13.61
CA ASP A 94 8.36 -9.99 14.23
C ASP A 94 9.06 -8.86 13.46
N LYS A 95 9.53 -7.85 14.18
CA LYS A 95 10.07 -6.64 13.55
C LYS A 95 11.35 -6.90 12.76
N THR A 96 12.21 -7.79 13.25
CA THR A 96 13.47 -8.11 12.58
C THR A 96 13.20 -8.81 11.25
N ALA A 97 12.33 -9.82 11.26
CA ALA A 97 11.91 -10.53 10.06
C ALA A 97 11.18 -9.60 9.08
N TYR A 98 10.28 -8.75 9.57
CA TYR A 98 9.54 -7.77 8.77
C TYR A 98 10.47 -6.80 8.04
N ILE A 99 11.41 -6.19 8.77
CA ILE A 99 12.40 -5.28 8.19
C ILE A 99 13.26 -6.02 7.18
N SER A 100 13.71 -7.24 7.50
CA SER A 100 14.54 -8.04 6.61
C SER A 100 13.84 -8.36 5.29
N ALA A 101 12.54 -8.66 5.33
CA ALA A 101 11.74 -8.97 4.14
C ALA A 101 11.54 -7.73 3.25
N LEU A 102 11.31 -6.55 3.83
CA LEU A 102 10.95 -5.35 3.07
C LEU A 102 12.15 -4.49 2.67
N GLN A 103 13.26 -4.54 3.41
CA GLN A 103 14.41 -3.66 3.16
C GLN A 103 15.02 -3.81 1.77
N VAL A 104 14.87 -4.97 1.12
CA VAL A 104 15.39 -5.19 -0.23
C VAL A 104 14.65 -4.36 -1.28
N TYR A 105 13.38 -4.02 -1.01
CA TYR A 105 12.53 -3.18 -1.86
C TYR A 105 12.63 -1.69 -1.52
N ALA A 106 13.28 -1.34 -0.42
CA ALA A 106 13.44 0.05 0.01
C ALA A 106 14.78 0.69 -0.44
N LYS A 107 15.57 0.01 -1.29
CA LYS A 107 16.89 0.45 -1.75
C LYS A 107 16.79 1.28 -3.03
N ARG A 108 16.67 2.61 -2.89
CA ARG A 108 17.10 3.64 -3.84
C ARG A 108 17.37 4.91 -3.04
#